data_AF-A0A9X8CY52-F1
#
_entry.id   AF-A0A9X8CY52-F1
#
_cell.length_a   1.000
_cell.length_b   1.000
_cell.length_c   1.000
_cell.angle_alpha   90.00
_cell.angle_beta   90.00
_cell.angle_gamma   90.00
#
_symmetry.space_group_name_H-M   'P 1'
#
loop_
_entity.id
_entity.type
_entity.pdbx_description
1 polymer ?
#
loop_
_entity_poly.entity_id
_entity_poly.type
_entity_poly.pdbx_seq_one_letter_code
_entity_poly.pdbx_strand_id
1 'polypeptide(L)'
;DQEIVFNVGNTFFGKETMPLRELLNSLNETYCGAIGAEYMYATDQNQKRWWQQKLETIRSKPQFDAGRKKRILDRLTAAEGLERFLHTKYVGQKRFSLEGGESFIVAMDELIQSAGSKGVQEIVIGMAHRGRLNVLVNTLGKTPRDLFAEFDHTAPEDLPSGDVKYHQGFSSDVSTAGGPVHLSLAFNPSHLEIVNPVVEGSV
;
A
#
# COMPACT_ATOMS: atom_id res chain seq x y z
N ASP A 1 -33.48 -18.11 19.38
CA ASP A 1 -32.88 -16.78 19.63
C ASP A 1 -32.65 -15.91 18.39
N GLN A 2 -32.43 -16.49 17.20
CA GLN A 2 -32.08 -15.74 15.99
C GLN A 2 -33.03 -14.59 15.61
N GLU A 3 -34.34 -14.75 15.86
CA GLU A 3 -35.36 -13.73 15.55
C GLU A 3 -35.68 -12.81 16.74
N ILE A 4 -35.04 -13.00 17.90
CA ILE A 4 -35.19 -12.10 19.05
C ILE A 4 -34.49 -10.78 18.73
N VAL A 5 -35.17 -9.67 19.01
CA VAL A 5 -34.69 -8.31 18.77
C VAL A 5 -33.89 -7.81 19.98
N PHE A 6 -32.69 -7.29 19.73
CA PHE A 6 -31.79 -6.73 20.73
C PHE A 6 -31.51 -5.25 20.47
N ASN A 7 -31.18 -4.50 21.53
CA ASN A 7 -30.62 -3.17 21.39
C ASN A 7 -29.17 -3.26 20.88
N VAL A 8 -28.85 -2.47 19.86
CA VAL A 8 -27.53 -2.43 19.22
C VAL A 8 -26.99 -1.00 19.13
N GLY A 9 -27.45 -0.10 20.01
CA GLY A 9 -27.08 1.33 19.98
C GLY A 9 -25.58 1.62 20.18
N ASN A 10 -24.80 0.63 20.62
CA ASN A 10 -23.34 0.72 20.71
C ASN A 10 -22.61 0.23 19.44
N THR A 11 -23.33 0.01 18.34
CA THR A 11 -22.80 -0.34 17.02
C THR A 11 -23.09 0.78 16.03
N PHE A 12 -22.38 0.79 14.91
CA PHE A 12 -22.56 1.78 13.84
C PHE A 12 -23.25 1.19 12.59
N PHE A 13 -24.13 0.21 12.78
CA PHE A 13 -24.92 -0.38 11.69
C PHE A 13 -26.15 0.44 11.27
N GLY A 14 -26.32 1.65 11.82
CA GLY A 14 -27.40 2.58 11.44
C GLY A 14 -28.79 2.22 11.96
N LYS A 15 -28.89 1.36 12.98
CA LYS A 15 -30.14 0.97 13.65
C LYS A 15 -29.96 0.97 15.16
N GLU A 16 -31.02 1.26 15.92
CA GLU A 16 -31.00 1.14 17.39
C GLU A 16 -31.32 -0.27 17.89
N THR A 17 -32.07 -1.04 17.09
CA THR A 17 -32.44 -2.43 17.39
C THR A 17 -32.43 -3.30 16.14
N MET A 18 -32.09 -4.59 16.28
CA MET A 18 -32.19 -5.57 15.18
C MET A 18 -32.29 -7.01 15.72
N PRO A 19 -32.80 -7.97 14.91
CA PRO A 19 -32.73 -9.40 15.25
C PRO A 19 -31.29 -9.87 15.44
N LEU A 20 -31.06 -10.82 16.35
CA LEU A 20 -29.73 -11.41 16.59
C LEU A 20 -29.08 -11.93 15.30
N ARG A 21 -29.89 -12.54 14.41
CA ARG A 21 -29.42 -13.02 13.10
C ARG A 21 -28.81 -11.90 12.25
N GLU A 22 -29.45 -10.74 12.22
CA GLU A 22 -28.98 -9.59 11.45
C GLU A 22 -27.72 -8.99 12.07
N LEU A 23 -27.65 -8.94 13.41
CA LEU A 23 -26.46 -8.48 14.13
C LEU A 23 -25.25 -9.37 13.84
N LEU A 24 -25.40 -10.69 14.00
CA LEU A 24 -24.33 -11.64 13.72
C LEU A 24 -23.87 -11.59 12.27
N ASN A 25 -24.80 -11.44 11.33
CA ASN A 25 -24.45 -11.27 9.91
C ASN A 25 -23.67 -9.98 9.69
N SER A 26 -24.10 -8.85 10.27
CA SER A 26 -23.41 -7.56 10.13
C SER A 26 -22.00 -7.59 10.74
N LEU A 27 -21.83 -8.23 11.90
CA LEU A 27 -20.53 -8.44 12.53
C LEU A 27 -19.63 -9.34 11.69
N ASN A 28 -20.13 -10.47 11.19
CA ASN A 28 -19.36 -11.36 10.32
C ASN A 28 -18.94 -10.68 9.02
N GLU A 29 -19.84 -9.92 8.39
CA GLU A 29 -19.49 -9.15 7.19
C GLU A 29 -18.41 -8.11 7.44
N THR A 30 -18.39 -7.51 8.64
CA THR A 30 -17.46 -6.43 9.02
C THR A 30 -16.09 -6.96 9.45
N TYR A 31 -16.05 -7.99 10.28
CA TYR A 31 -14.85 -8.42 11.01
C TYR A 31 -14.31 -9.79 10.60
N CYS A 32 -15.08 -10.58 9.84
CA CYS A 32 -14.72 -11.95 9.43
C CYS A 32 -14.62 -12.07 7.90
N GLY A 33 -14.49 -10.95 7.18
CA GLY A 33 -14.35 -10.89 5.73
C GLY A 33 -12.90 -10.98 5.27
N ALA A 34 -12.58 -10.26 4.19
CA ALA A 34 -11.21 -10.17 3.67
C ALA A 34 -10.25 -9.33 4.55
N ILE A 35 -10.79 -8.62 5.55
CA ILE A 35 -10.04 -7.74 6.46
C ILE A 35 -10.23 -8.25 7.88
N GLY A 36 -9.14 -8.62 8.54
CA GLY A 36 -9.08 -8.86 9.98
C GLY A 36 -8.63 -7.59 10.70
N ALA A 37 -9.47 -7.00 11.52
CA ALA A 37 -9.18 -5.74 12.20
C ALA A 37 -8.72 -5.98 13.65
N GLU A 38 -7.47 -5.64 13.96
CA GLU A 38 -6.93 -5.66 15.32
C GLU A 38 -6.80 -4.23 15.86
N TYR A 39 -7.75 -3.80 16.68
CA TYR A 39 -7.73 -2.46 17.28
C TYR A 39 -8.23 -2.42 18.74
N MET A 40 -8.88 -3.48 19.21
CA MET A 40 -9.50 -3.52 20.54
C MET A 40 -8.48 -3.52 21.70
N TYR A 41 -7.22 -3.84 21.43
CA TYR A 41 -6.12 -3.75 22.40
C TYR A 41 -5.76 -2.29 22.75
N ALA A 42 -6.11 -1.32 21.91
CA ALA A 42 -5.84 0.09 22.17
C ALA A 42 -6.53 0.54 23.47
N THR A 43 -5.86 1.37 24.27
CA THR A 43 -6.41 1.87 25.54
C THR A 43 -7.37 3.04 25.32
N ASP A 44 -7.07 3.92 24.36
CA ASP A 44 -7.86 5.10 24.03
C ASP A 44 -9.24 4.72 23.46
N GLN A 45 -10.29 5.12 24.18
CA GLN A 45 -11.67 4.85 23.82
C GLN A 45 -12.11 5.61 22.55
N ASN A 46 -11.57 6.81 22.32
CA ASN A 46 -11.89 7.59 21.13
C ASN A 46 -11.35 6.91 19.88
N GLN A 47 -10.13 6.36 19.93
CA GLN A 47 -9.55 5.59 18.83
C GLN A 47 -10.34 4.31 18.55
N LYS A 48 -10.71 3.56 19.59
CA LYS A 48 -11.56 2.36 19.44
C LYS A 48 -12.90 2.69 18.79
N ARG A 49 -13.58 3.73 19.27
CA ARG A 49 -14.87 4.17 18.72
C ARG A 49 -14.74 4.67 17.28
N TRP A 50 -13.65 5.36 16.96
CA TRP A 50 -13.36 5.81 15.60
C TRP A 50 -13.19 4.64 14.63
N TRP A 51 -12.40 3.62 14.99
CA TRP A 51 -12.23 2.42 14.18
C TRP A 51 -13.53 1.65 14.02
N GLN A 52 -14.25 1.43 15.13
CA GLN A 52 -15.54 0.77 15.12
C GLN A 52 -16.51 1.46 14.16
N GLN A 53 -16.62 2.80 14.25
CA GLN A 53 -17.46 3.59 13.34
C GLN A 53 -17.01 3.45 11.89
N LYS A 54 -15.70 3.56 11.60
CA LYS A 54 -15.17 3.47 10.24
C LYS A 54 -15.44 2.11 9.59
N LEU A 55 -15.34 1.02 10.36
CA LEU A 55 -15.51 -0.33 9.85
C LEU A 55 -17.00 -0.72 9.74
N GLU A 56 -17.77 -0.57 10.81
CA GLU A 56 -19.16 -1.04 10.88
C GLU A 56 -20.10 -0.27 9.95
N THR A 57 -19.89 1.04 9.77
CA THR A 57 -20.75 1.87 8.90
C THR A 57 -20.78 1.37 7.45
N ILE A 58 -19.66 0.83 6.96
CA ILE A 58 -19.54 0.29 5.59
C ILE A 58 -19.39 -1.23 5.58
N ARG A 59 -19.50 -1.88 6.74
CA ARG A 59 -19.24 -3.31 6.94
C ARG A 59 -17.90 -3.77 6.36
N SER A 60 -16.87 -2.95 6.48
CA SER A 60 -15.54 -3.16 5.88
C SER A 60 -15.55 -3.43 4.36
N LYS A 61 -16.61 -3.02 3.65
CA LYS A 61 -16.81 -3.23 2.22
C LYS A 61 -16.97 -1.88 1.51
N PRO A 62 -15.85 -1.19 1.24
CA PRO A 62 -15.90 0.09 0.54
C PRO A 62 -16.52 -0.09 -0.85
N GLN A 63 -17.37 0.87 -1.23
CA GLN A 63 -17.93 0.94 -2.57
C GLN A 63 -17.08 1.89 -3.41
N PHE A 64 -16.58 1.39 -4.54
CA PHE A 64 -15.78 2.16 -5.48
C PHE A 64 -16.55 2.37 -6.79
N ASP A 65 -16.42 3.57 -7.35
CA ASP A 65 -16.91 3.86 -8.69
C ASP A 65 -16.11 3.09 -9.76
N ALA A 66 -16.62 3.09 -10.99
CA ALA A 66 -16.01 2.35 -12.09
C ALA A 66 -14.63 2.87 -12.48
N GLY A 67 -14.37 4.18 -12.35
CA GLY A 67 -13.07 4.79 -12.64
C GLY A 67 -12.02 4.33 -11.65
N ARG A 68 -12.35 4.33 -10.36
CA ARG A 68 -11.45 3.84 -9.31
C ARG A 68 -11.16 2.35 -9.44
N LYS A 69 -12.17 1.53 -9.77
CA LYS A 69 -11.96 0.09 -10.05
C LYS A 69 -11.02 -0.13 -11.25
N LYS A 70 -11.15 0.66 -12.32
CA LYS A 70 -10.24 0.61 -13.47
C LYS A 70 -8.81 0.99 -13.08
N ARG A 71 -8.62 2.04 -12.27
CA ARG A 71 -7.30 2.45 -11.76
C ARG A 71 -6.65 1.34 -10.92
N ILE A 72 -7.40 0.71 -10.02
CA ILE A 72 -6.92 -0.43 -9.22
C ILE A 72 -6.44 -1.56 -10.14
N LEU A 73 -7.24 -1.95 -11.13
CA LEU A 73 -6.88 -3.01 -12.07
C LEU A 73 -5.66 -2.63 -12.92
N ASP A 74 -5.57 -1.39 -13.38
CA ASP A 74 -4.43 -0.87 -14.15
C ASP A 74 -3.14 -0.95 -13.34
N ARG A 75 -3.12 -0.47 -12.09
CA ARG A 75 -1.95 -0.55 -11.20
C ARG A 75 -1.55 -2.00 -10.90
N LEU A 76 -2.53 -2.88 -10.69
CA LEU A 76 -2.28 -4.31 -10.49
C LEU A 76 -1.66 -4.96 -11.73
N THR A 77 -2.18 -4.63 -12.91
CA THR A 77 -1.70 -5.14 -14.20
C THR A 77 -0.29 -4.64 -14.51
N ALA A 78 0.02 -3.38 -14.21
CA ALA A 78 1.35 -2.82 -14.34
C ALA A 78 2.36 -3.51 -13.41
N ALA A 79 1.93 -3.82 -12.17
CA ALA A 79 2.75 -4.54 -11.19
C ALA A 79 3.09 -5.96 -11.68
N GLU A 80 2.10 -6.74 -12.11
CA GLU A 80 2.31 -8.09 -12.65
C GLU A 80 3.11 -8.06 -13.97
N GLY A 81 2.77 -7.14 -14.87
CA GLY A 81 3.38 -7.04 -16.20
C GLY A 81 4.89 -6.80 -16.14
N LEU A 82 5.35 -5.94 -15.21
CA LEU A 82 6.77 -5.71 -14.99
C LEU A 82 7.48 -6.97 -14.49
N GLU A 83 6.91 -7.67 -13.50
CA GLU A 83 7.53 -8.89 -12.95
C GLU A 83 7.64 -9.99 -14.01
N ARG A 84 6.58 -10.20 -14.80
CA ARG A 84 6.58 -11.18 -15.89
C ARG A 84 7.60 -10.84 -16.95
N PHE A 85 7.71 -9.56 -17.32
CA PHE A 85 8.72 -9.12 -18.28
C PHE A 85 10.14 -9.38 -17.76
N LEU A 86 10.44 -8.96 -16.53
CA LEU A 86 11.75 -9.17 -15.91
C LEU A 86 12.06 -10.66 -15.78
N HIS A 87 11.06 -11.48 -15.44
CA HIS A 87 11.22 -12.93 -15.34
C HIS A 87 11.57 -13.58 -16.68
N THR A 88 10.91 -13.19 -17.77
CA THR A 88 11.16 -13.72 -19.10
C THR A 88 12.49 -13.24 -19.69
N LYS A 89 12.81 -11.94 -19.54
CA LYS A 89 14.01 -11.35 -20.16
C LYS A 89 15.29 -11.66 -19.38
N TYR A 90 15.24 -11.64 -18.05
CA TYR A 90 16.41 -11.73 -17.17
C TYR A 90 16.39 -13.01 -16.32
N VAL A 91 16.33 -14.15 -17.00
CA VAL A 91 16.28 -15.47 -16.36
C VAL A 91 17.50 -15.68 -15.46
N GLY A 92 17.28 -16.15 -14.24
CA GLY A 92 18.34 -16.45 -13.27
C GLY A 92 18.92 -15.24 -12.53
N GLN A 93 18.58 -14.00 -12.92
CA GLN A 93 19.00 -12.82 -12.17
C GLN A 93 18.10 -12.58 -10.95
N LYS A 94 18.70 -12.28 -9.80
CA LYS A 94 17.97 -11.93 -8.58
C LYS A 94 17.25 -10.59 -8.75
N ARG A 95 15.92 -10.59 -8.55
CA ARG A 95 15.05 -9.41 -8.65
C ARG A 95 14.17 -9.15 -7.43
N PHE A 96 14.09 -10.10 -6.49
CA PHE A 96 13.22 -10.03 -5.30
C PHE A 96 11.77 -9.69 -5.66
N SER A 97 11.18 -10.54 -6.50
CA SER A 97 9.85 -10.38 -7.10
C SER A 97 8.76 -9.99 -6.09
N LEU A 98 7.87 -9.10 -6.54
CA LEU A 98 6.62 -8.79 -5.85
C LEU A 98 5.49 -9.79 -6.14
N GLU A 99 5.73 -10.83 -6.94
CA GLU A 99 4.70 -11.83 -7.29
C GLU A 99 3.96 -12.37 -6.05
N GLY A 100 2.62 -12.38 -6.11
CA GLY A 100 1.70 -12.68 -5.02
C GLY A 100 1.46 -11.52 -4.03
N GLY A 101 2.14 -10.39 -4.18
CA GLY A 101 2.02 -9.17 -3.38
C GLY A 101 1.74 -7.92 -4.22
N GLU A 102 1.22 -8.07 -5.43
CA GLU A 102 1.00 -7.00 -6.42
C GLU A 102 0.03 -5.92 -5.90
N SER A 103 -0.87 -6.30 -4.98
CA SER A 103 -1.76 -5.38 -4.26
C SER A 103 -1.01 -4.30 -3.49
N PHE A 104 0.28 -4.50 -3.18
CA PHE A 104 1.13 -3.49 -2.55
C PHE A 104 1.27 -2.22 -3.43
N ILE A 105 1.39 -2.36 -4.75
CA ILE A 105 1.47 -1.20 -5.66
C ILE A 105 0.15 -0.43 -5.67
N VAL A 106 -0.98 -1.14 -5.62
CA VAL A 106 -2.32 -0.52 -5.51
C VAL A 106 -2.45 0.22 -4.18
N ALA A 107 -2.00 -0.38 -3.07
CA ALA A 107 -2.06 0.23 -1.75
C ALA A 107 -1.18 1.49 -1.67
N MET A 108 0.02 1.47 -2.26
CA MET A 108 0.90 2.62 -2.34
C MET A 108 0.30 3.76 -3.18
N ASP A 109 -0.28 3.44 -4.35
CA ASP A 109 -0.97 4.43 -5.20
C ASP A 109 -2.12 5.10 -4.41
N GLU A 110 -2.96 4.32 -3.74
CA GLU A 110 -4.05 4.86 -2.91
C GLU A 110 -3.53 5.74 -1.77
N LEU A 111 -2.47 5.32 -1.08
CA LEU A 111 -1.87 6.08 0.03
C LEU A 111 -1.38 7.44 -0.46
N ILE A 112 -0.61 7.47 -1.55
CA ILE A 112 -0.04 8.70 -2.11
C ILE A 112 -1.14 9.65 -2.58
N GLN A 113 -2.14 9.13 -3.30
CA GLN A 113 -3.25 9.95 -3.78
C GLN A 113 -4.11 10.50 -2.62
N SER A 114 -4.36 9.67 -1.59
CA SER A 114 -5.10 10.10 -0.40
C SER A 114 -4.32 11.13 0.41
N ALA A 115 -3.02 10.92 0.60
CA ALA A 115 -2.14 11.86 1.30
C ALA A 115 -2.08 13.21 0.58
N GLY A 116 -1.84 13.21 -0.74
CA GLY A 116 -1.82 14.44 -1.54
C GLY A 116 -3.16 15.18 -1.52
N SER A 117 -4.30 14.45 -1.56
CA SER A 117 -5.62 15.08 -1.41
C SER A 117 -5.86 15.75 -0.06
N LYS A 118 -5.09 15.37 0.96
CA LYS A 118 -5.10 15.97 2.31
C LYS A 118 -4.03 17.03 2.51
N GLY A 119 -3.30 17.41 1.45
CA GLY A 119 -2.27 18.46 1.50
C GLY A 119 -0.89 17.99 1.97
N VAL A 120 -0.63 16.68 2.04
CA VAL A 120 0.72 16.17 2.28
C VAL A 120 1.60 16.55 1.09
N GLN A 121 2.74 17.18 1.34
CA GLN A 121 3.66 17.66 0.29
C GLN A 121 4.79 16.69 0.01
N GLU A 122 5.17 15.86 0.99
CA GLU A 122 6.30 14.94 0.88
C GLU A 122 6.01 13.61 1.56
N ILE A 123 6.51 12.52 0.96
CA ILE A 123 6.46 11.17 1.51
C ILE A 123 7.84 10.53 1.35
N VAL A 124 8.46 10.19 2.48
CA VAL A 124 9.71 9.43 2.52
C VAL A 124 9.39 7.95 2.75
N ILE A 125 9.95 7.07 1.92
CA ILE A 125 9.68 5.63 1.92
C ILE A 125 10.94 4.88 2.35
N GLY A 126 10.81 4.07 3.40
CA GLY A 126 11.76 3.02 3.76
C GLY A 126 11.18 1.66 3.42
N MET A 127 11.91 0.85 2.66
CA MET A 127 11.50 -0.53 2.37
C MET A 127 12.71 -1.45 2.18
N ALA A 128 12.47 -2.74 2.41
CA ALA A 128 13.42 -3.80 2.09
C ALA A 128 13.50 -4.09 0.57
N HIS A 129 14.08 -5.24 0.20
CA HIS A 129 14.33 -5.62 -1.19
C HIS A 129 13.09 -6.12 -1.95
N ARG A 130 12.08 -6.69 -1.28
CA ARG A 130 10.93 -7.33 -1.95
C ARG A 130 10.07 -6.29 -2.67
N GLY A 131 9.92 -6.47 -3.98
CA GLY A 131 9.14 -5.59 -4.85
C GLY A 131 9.73 -4.19 -5.04
N ARG A 132 10.98 -3.95 -4.63
CA ARG A 132 11.59 -2.61 -4.72
C ARG A 132 11.69 -2.10 -6.15
N LEU A 133 12.05 -2.96 -7.10
CA LEU A 133 12.09 -2.59 -8.53
C LEU A 133 10.70 -2.21 -9.06
N ASN A 134 9.66 -2.88 -8.53
CA ASN A 134 8.28 -2.61 -8.86
C ASN A 134 7.85 -1.23 -8.34
N VAL A 135 8.18 -0.91 -7.08
CA VAL A 135 7.94 0.41 -6.49
C VAL A 135 8.69 1.51 -7.25
N LEU A 136 9.96 1.30 -7.58
CA LEU A 136 10.75 2.27 -8.34
C LEU A 136 10.08 2.65 -9.67
N VAL A 137 9.63 1.66 -10.44
CA VAL A 137 9.03 1.90 -11.77
C VAL A 137 7.58 2.35 -11.67
N ASN A 138 6.74 1.59 -10.94
CA ASN A 138 5.29 1.76 -10.97
C ASN A 138 4.76 2.78 -9.94
N THR A 139 5.60 3.21 -8.99
CA THR A 139 5.23 4.22 -7.97
C THR A 139 6.06 5.50 -8.11
N LEU A 140 7.39 5.40 -8.16
CA LEU A 140 8.28 6.58 -8.27
C LEU A 140 8.60 7.00 -9.71
N GLY A 141 8.14 6.23 -10.71
CA GLY A 141 8.31 6.61 -12.11
C GLY A 141 9.74 6.53 -12.63
N LYS A 142 10.62 5.74 -11.99
CA LYS A 142 11.92 5.38 -12.58
C LYS A 142 11.69 4.81 -13.96
N THR A 143 12.40 5.33 -14.97
CA THR A 143 12.13 4.90 -16.33
C THR A 143 12.51 3.41 -16.50
N PRO A 144 11.68 2.59 -17.17
CA PRO A 144 12.04 1.20 -17.43
C PRO A 144 13.37 1.05 -18.18
N ARG A 145 13.72 2.04 -19.03
CA ARG A 145 14.99 2.08 -19.74
C ARG A 145 16.17 2.08 -18.77
N ASP A 146 16.14 2.95 -17.76
CA ASP A 146 17.23 3.05 -16.78
C ASP A 146 17.32 1.78 -15.94
N LEU A 147 16.17 1.22 -15.55
CA LEU A 147 16.14 -0.07 -14.87
C LEU A 147 16.78 -1.17 -15.73
N PHE A 148 16.44 -1.27 -17.01
CA PHE A 148 17.00 -2.30 -17.89
C PHE A 148 18.49 -2.10 -18.13
N ALA A 149 18.98 -0.86 -18.18
CA ALA A 149 20.40 -0.58 -18.27
C ALA A 149 21.18 -1.16 -17.06
N GLU A 150 20.59 -1.15 -15.86
CA GLU A 150 21.16 -1.78 -14.66
C GLU A 150 21.16 -3.32 -14.71
N PHE A 151 20.22 -3.93 -15.43
CA PHE A 151 20.23 -5.37 -15.68
C PHE A 151 21.23 -5.77 -16.77
N ASP A 152 21.45 -4.89 -17.75
CA ASP A 152 22.35 -5.09 -18.89
C ASP A 152 23.79 -4.66 -18.59
N HIS A 153 24.07 -4.13 -17.39
CA HIS A 153 25.37 -3.57 -16.97
C HIS A 153 25.88 -2.46 -17.90
N THR A 154 24.97 -1.63 -18.40
CA THR A 154 25.25 -0.48 -19.29
C THR A 154 24.95 0.86 -18.65
N ALA A 155 24.48 0.87 -17.40
CA ALA A 155 24.24 2.08 -16.64
C ALA A 155 25.57 2.82 -16.36
N PRO A 156 25.58 4.16 -16.35
CA PRO A 156 26.75 4.94 -15.96
C PRO A 156 27.13 4.63 -14.51
N GLU A 157 28.35 4.15 -14.27
CA GLU A 157 28.89 3.97 -12.92
C GLU A 157 29.64 5.23 -12.51
N ASP A 158 28.92 6.23 -11.99
CA ASP A 158 29.53 7.48 -11.53
C ASP A 158 30.24 7.33 -10.17
N LEU A 159 29.98 6.23 -9.44
CA LEU A 159 30.56 5.94 -8.12
C LEU A 159 31.50 4.73 -8.16
N PRO A 160 32.71 4.83 -7.61
CA PRO A 160 33.76 3.81 -7.75
C PRO A 160 33.47 2.47 -7.06
N SER A 161 32.53 2.41 -6.11
CA SER A 161 32.15 1.16 -5.43
C SER A 161 30.75 0.64 -5.79
N GLY A 162 29.88 1.50 -6.32
CA GLY A 162 28.47 1.19 -6.61
C GLY A 162 27.69 0.57 -5.42
N ASP A 163 26.45 0.17 -5.67
CA ASP A 163 25.70 -0.81 -4.88
C ASP A 163 24.70 -1.52 -5.79
N VAL A 164 24.17 -2.65 -5.38
CA VAL A 164 23.20 -3.42 -6.17
C VAL A 164 21.92 -2.62 -6.43
N LYS A 165 21.31 -2.82 -7.61
CA LYS A 165 20.13 -2.10 -8.11
C LYS A 165 18.94 -1.99 -7.13
N TYR A 166 18.80 -2.91 -6.20
CA TYR A 166 17.74 -2.94 -5.19
C TYR A 166 18.16 -2.34 -3.82
N HIS A 167 19.26 -1.60 -3.74
CA HIS A 167 19.62 -0.74 -2.60
C HIS A 167 19.54 0.77 -2.95
N GLN A 168 19.44 1.08 -4.24
CA GLN A 168 19.41 2.46 -4.74
C GLN A 168 18.14 3.19 -4.26
N GLY A 169 18.32 4.42 -3.79
CA GLY A 169 17.25 5.37 -3.55
C GLY A 169 16.79 6.03 -4.85
N PHE A 170 15.70 6.77 -4.78
CA PHE A 170 15.15 7.51 -5.92
C PHE A 170 14.19 8.60 -5.43
N SER A 171 14.16 9.75 -6.10
CA SER A 171 13.23 10.82 -5.78
C SER A 171 12.51 11.32 -7.02
N SER A 172 11.22 11.64 -6.87
CA SER A 172 10.34 12.05 -7.97
C SER A 172 9.13 12.79 -7.44
N ASP A 173 8.61 13.74 -8.22
CA ASP A 173 7.30 14.34 -7.93
C ASP A 173 6.18 13.53 -8.62
N VAL A 174 5.17 13.15 -7.84
CA VAL A 174 4.00 12.43 -8.33
C VAL A 174 2.77 13.33 -8.24
N SER A 175 2.03 13.42 -9.35
CA SER A 175 0.80 14.22 -9.40
C SER A 175 -0.34 13.56 -8.63
N THR A 176 -0.99 14.34 -7.76
CA THR A 176 -2.21 13.96 -7.06
C THR A 176 -3.31 15.00 -7.26
N ALA A 177 -4.54 14.70 -6.85
CA ALA A 177 -5.65 15.66 -6.92
C ALA A 177 -5.42 16.94 -6.09
N GLY A 178 -4.61 16.87 -5.03
CA GLY A 178 -4.28 18.02 -4.19
C GLY A 178 -3.03 18.80 -4.62
N GLY A 179 -2.38 18.39 -5.71
CA GLY A 179 -1.09 18.93 -6.16
C GLY A 179 0.00 17.87 -6.26
N PRO A 180 1.20 18.24 -6.72
CA PRO A 180 2.36 17.34 -6.71
C PRO A 180 2.76 16.98 -5.28
N VAL A 181 3.12 15.72 -5.07
CA VAL A 181 3.71 15.20 -3.83
C VAL A 181 5.12 14.73 -4.15
N HIS A 182 6.10 15.24 -3.40
CA HIS A 182 7.48 14.80 -3.51
C HIS A 182 7.62 13.41 -2.87
N LEU A 183 8.11 12.42 -3.62
CA LEU A 183 8.38 11.09 -3.10
C LEU A 183 9.88 10.86 -3.05
N SER A 184 10.36 10.33 -1.94
CA SER A 184 11.76 9.96 -1.74
C SER A 184 11.87 8.54 -1.20
N LEU A 185 12.46 7.64 -1.97
CA LEU A 185 12.82 6.29 -1.52
C LEU A 185 14.23 6.32 -0.94
N ALA A 186 14.36 6.00 0.34
CA ALA A 186 15.65 5.99 1.02
C ALA A 186 16.57 4.88 0.50
N PHE A 187 17.87 5.16 0.43
CA PHE A 187 18.90 4.13 0.27
C PHE A 187 18.90 3.19 1.48
N ASN A 188 19.18 1.91 1.28
CA ASN A 188 19.29 0.96 2.40
C ASN A 188 20.33 -0.14 2.10
N PRO A 189 21.09 -0.59 3.12
CA PRO A 189 21.92 -1.78 2.99
C PRO A 189 21.04 -3.06 3.02
N SER A 190 21.69 -4.23 2.89
CA SER A 190 21.00 -5.53 3.04
C SER A 190 20.52 -5.85 4.46
N HIS A 191 20.97 -5.10 5.48
CA HIS A 191 20.51 -5.27 6.87
C HIS A 191 19.05 -4.79 6.96
N LEU A 192 18.12 -5.73 7.16
CA LEU A 192 16.69 -5.43 7.22
C LEU A 192 16.35 -4.56 8.44
N GLU A 193 15.26 -3.80 8.34
CA GLU A 193 14.71 -2.91 9.36
C GLU A 193 15.58 -1.71 9.79
N ILE A 194 16.89 -1.71 9.55
CA ILE A 194 17.76 -0.60 9.97
C ILE A 194 17.47 0.72 9.24
N VAL A 195 16.78 0.66 8.10
CA VAL A 195 16.32 1.84 7.35
C VAL A 195 15.21 2.60 8.06
N ASN A 196 14.44 1.94 8.94
CA ASN A 196 13.28 2.54 9.60
C ASN A 196 13.65 3.81 10.41
N PRO A 197 14.62 3.78 11.36
CA PRO A 197 15.03 5.00 12.07
C PRO A 197 15.71 6.03 11.17
N VAL A 198 16.30 5.61 10.04
CA VAL A 198 16.92 6.54 9.08
C VAL A 198 15.85 7.38 8.40
N VAL A 199 14.74 6.75 7.98
CA VAL A 199 13.61 7.44 7.34
C VAL A 199 12.91 8.38 8.32
N GLU A 200 12.70 7.97 9.56
CA GLU A 200 12.13 8.84 10.60
C GLU A 200 13.02 10.06 10.92
N GLY A 201 14.33 9.95 10.71
CA GLY A 201 15.29 11.04 10.88
C GLY A 201 15.49 11.91 9.63
N SER A 202 14.93 11.52 8.49
CA SER A 202 14.98 12.31 7.26
C SER A 202 14.04 13.50 7.38
N VAL A 203 14.55 14.68 7.05
CA VAL A 203 13.83 15.97 7.09
C VAL A 203 13.75 16.55 5.70
#